data_AF-A0AAD4Z9A8-F1
#
_entry.id   AF-A0AAD4Z9A8-F1
#
_cell.length_a   1.000
_cell.length_b   1.000
_cell.length_c   1.000
_cell.angle_alpha   90.00
_cell.angle_beta   90.00
_cell.angle_gamma   90.00
#
_symmetry.space_group_name_H-M   'P 1'
#
loop_
_entity.id
_entity.type
_entity.pdbx_description
1 polymer ?
#
loop_
_entity_poly.entity_id
_entity_poly.type
_entity_poly.pdbx_seq_one_letter_code
_entity_poly.pdbx_strand_id
1 'polypeptide(L)'
;MTEWSEEEDSHKTITIMPSLSSLLIFDCGVLRTLPNYLRNTPLKELVIDGNYLLYSPAPIAQGCRKGKGEWPKISHIPNIEVHKEFVQKAGVYQIDDDETPSAAFTSCSGNVY
;
A
#
# COMPACT_ATOMS: atom_id res chain seq x y z
N MET A 1 -0.13 -36.59 -35.08
CA MET A 1 -0.81 -36.39 -33.80
C MET A 1 0.24 -36.54 -32.72
N THR A 2 0.86 -35.42 -32.33
CA THR A 2 1.67 -35.31 -31.11
C THR A 2 1.15 -34.06 -30.42
N GLU A 3 0.17 -34.30 -29.57
CA GLU A 3 -0.38 -33.35 -28.63
C GLU A 3 0.71 -33.11 -27.59
N TRP A 4 1.39 -31.97 -27.70
CA TRP A 4 2.29 -31.50 -26.66
C TRP A 4 1.40 -30.90 -25.56
N SER A 5 0.93 -31.76 -24.67
CA SER A 5 0.35 -31.38 -23.39
C SER A 5 1.50 -31.35 -22.39
N GLU A 6 2.00 -30.17 -22.03
CA GLU A 6 2.84 -29.89 -20.86
C GLU A 6 3.56 -28.57 -21.11
N GLU A 7 2.95 -27.43 -20.80
CA GLU A 7 3.62 -26.25 -20.23
C GLU A 7 2.55 -25.34 -19.58
N GLU A 8 1.73 -25.88 -18.66
CA GLU A 8 1.09 -25.02 -17.65
C GLU A 8 2.10 -24.71 -16.53
N ASP A 9 3.23 -24.09 -16.88
CA ASP A 9 4.06 -23.36 -15.91
C ASP A 9 3.51 -21.93 -15.76
N SER A 10 2.19 -21.85 -15.61
CA SER A 10 1.42 -20.62 -15.49
C SER A 10 1.69 -20.00 -14.12
N HIS A 11 2.82 -19.31 -14.02
CA HIS A 11 3.12 -18.27 -13.04
C HIS A 11 2.63 -18.58 -11.62
N LYS A 12 3.09 -19.68 -11.02
CA LYS A 12 2.83 -19.95 -9.60
C LYS A 12 3.53 -18.85 -8.79
N THR A 13 2.76 -17.87 -8.32
CA THR A 13 3.25 -16.79 -7.46
C THR A 13 3.75 -17.40 -6.16
N ILE A 14 5.05 -17.62 -6.05
CA ILE A 14 5.66 -18.15 -4.83
C ILE A 14 5.40 -17.15 -3.71
N THR A 15 4.60 -17.55 -2.73
CA THR A 15 4.40 -16.77 -1.51
C THR A 15 5.57 -17.00 -0.58
N ILE A 16 6.45 -16.00 -0.48
CA ILE A 16 7.52 -15.99 0.52
C ILE A 16 6.91 -15.52 1.83
N MET A 17 7.11 -16.32 2.90
CA MET A 17 6.53 -16.14 4.24
C MET A 17 4.98 -16.17 4.26
N PRO A 18 4.35 -17.31 3.94
CA PRO A 18 2.89 -17.42 3.86
C PRO A 18 2.16 -17.19 5.19
N SER A 19 2.86 -17.32 6.32
CA SER A 19 2.30 -17.11 7.66
C SER A 19 2.60 -15.72 8.24
N LEU A 20 3.27 -14.82 7.50
CA LEU A 20 3.60 -13.49 7.99
C LEU A 20 2.35 -12.61 8.04
N SER A 21 1.87 -12.33 9.24
CA SER A 21 0.64 -11.55 9.45
C SER A 21 0.87 -10.07 9.73
N SER A 22 1.97 -9.71 10.41
CA SER A 22 2.31 -8.32 10.73
C SER A 22 3.80 -8.09 10.46
N LEU A 23 4.13 -6.93 9.89
CA LEU A 23 5.50 -6.51 9.60
C LEU A 23 5.72 -5.09 10.12
N LEU A 24 6.70 -4.93 11.01
CA LEU A 24 7.19 -3.63 11.47
C LEU A 24 8.55 -3.35 10.84
N ILE A 25 8.65 -2.21 10.15
CA ILE A 25 9.90 -1.63 9.67
C ILE A 25 10.17 -0.42 10.55
N PHE A 26 11.17 -0.53 11.43
CA PHE A 26 11.50 0.51 12.40
C PHE A 26 12.89 1.09 12.14
N ASP A 27 12.98 2.41 12.11
CA ASP A 27 14.23 3.19 12.05
C ASP A 27 15.17 2.80 10.89
N CYS A 28 14.59 2.53 9.72
CA CYS A 28 15.31 2.12 8.52
C CYS A 28 15.63 3.32 7.60
N GLY A 29 16.55 4.19 8.02
CA GLY A 29 16.87 5.46 7.33
C GLY A 29 17.46 5.34 5.90
N VAL A 30 17.95 4.17 5.51
CA VAL A 30 18.49 3.91 4.16
C VAL A 30 17.54 3.10 3.27
N LEU A 31 16.44 2.60 3.81
CA LEU A 31 15.48 1.79 3.05
C LEU A 31 14.71 2.69 2.09
N ARG A 32 14.82 2.40 0.79
CA ARG A 32 14.20 3.18 -0.29
C ARG A 32 13.09 2.43 -1.02
N THR A 33 13.14 1.10 -1.02
CA THR A 33 12.16 0.24 -1.67
C THR A 33 11.75 -0.92 -0.77
N LEU A 34 10.49 -1.34 -0.88
CA LEU A 34 9.95 -2.52 -0.25
C LEU A 34 10.28 -3.76 -1.09
N PRO A 35 10.49 -4.92 -0.45
CA PRO A 35 10.66 -6.17 -1.17
C PRO A 35 9.44 -6.54 -2.01
N ASN A 36 9.67 -7.03 -3.24
CA ASN A 36 8.59 -7.37 -4.18
C ASN A 36 7.69 -8.52 -3.70
N TYR A 37 8.20 -9.40 -2.83
CA TYR A 37 7.42 -10.53 -2.34
C TYR A 37 6.21 -10.09 -1.51
N LEU A 38 6.25 -8.89 -0.90
CA LEU A 38 5.15 -8.37 -0.08
C LEU A 38 3.84 -8.29 -0.86
N ARG A 39 3.91 -8.13 -2.19
CA ARG A 39 2.75 -8.15 -3.10
C ARG A 39 1.92 -9.42 -2.99
N ASN A 40 2.55 -10.56 -2.66
CA ASN A 40 1.92 -11.87 -2.58
C ASN A 40 1.81 -12.38 -1.14
N THR A 41 2.40 -11.68 -0.17
CA THR A 41 2.36 -12.06 1.24
C THR A 41 1.03 -11.63 1.86
N PRO A 42 0.31 -12.53 2.57
CA PRO A 42 -1.01 -12.26 3.15
C PRO A 42 -0.90 -11.47 4.48
N LEU A 43 -0.25 -10.31 4.43
CA LEU A 43 -0.10 -9.41 5.55
C LEU A 43 -1.44 -8.79 5.95
N LYS A 44 -1.71 -8.77 7.25
CA LYS A 44 -2.84 -8.08 7.87
C LYS A 44 -2.46 -6.68 8.35
N GLU A 45 -1.18 -6.45 8.60
CA GLU A 45 -0.67 -5.21 9.16
C GLU A 45 0.74 -4.92 8.66
N LEU A 46 0.96 -3.66 8.28
CA LEU A 46 2.27 -3.10 7.96
C LEU A 46 2.44 -1.80 8.73
N VAL A 47 3.52 -1.71 9.51
CA VAL A 47 3.90 -0.48 10.21
C VAL A 47 5.27 -0.06 9.72
N ILE A 48 5.38 1.18 9.25
CA ILE A 48 6.65 1.81 8.89
C ILE A 48 6.81 3.00 9.82
N ASP A 49 7.76 2.90 10.74
CA ASP A 49 8.04 3.97 11.69
C ASP A 49 9.53 4.30 11.71
N GLY A 50 9.84 5.51 12.14
CA GLY A 50 11.19 6.05 12.12
C GLY A 50 11.43 6.95 13.31
N ASN A 51 12.70 7.18 13.62
CA ASN A 51 13.03 8.13 14.67
C ASN A 51 12.80 9.57 14.18
N TYR A 52 11.73 10.21 14.64
CA TYR A 52 11.38 11.61 14.35
C TYR A 52 12.49 12.61 14.73
N LEU A 53 13.46 12.21 15.55
CA LEU A 53 14.58 13.05 15.97
C LEU A 53 15.60 13.28 14.85
N LEU A 54 15.64 12.40 13.86
CA LEU A 54 16.39 12.62 12.62
C LEU A 54 15.40 13.27 11.64
N TYR A 55 15.72 14.48 11.20
CA TYR A 55 14.88 15.46 10.50
C TYR A 55 14.26 15.02 9.14
N SER A 56 14.12 13.72 8.86
CA SER A 56 13.59 13.23 7.61
C SER A 56 12.82 11.93 7.80
N PRO A 57 11.56 11.86 7.32
CA PRO A 57 10.85 10.59 7.23
C PRO A 57 11.69 9.57 6.44
N ALA A 58 11.67 8.30 6.86
CA ALA A 58 12.37 7.24 6.14
C ALA A 58 12.02 7.32 4.64
N PRO A 59 12.98 7.27 3.70
CA PRO A 59 12.70 7.47 2.27
C PRO A 59 11.58 6.56 1.73
N ILE A 60 11.45 5.35 2.30
CA ILE A 60 10.41 4.39 1.97
C ILE A 60 8.98 4.86 2.33
N ALA A 61 8.82 5.62 3.41
CA ALA A 61 7.52 6.05 3.91
C ALA A 61 6.76 6.87 2.87
N GLN A 62 7.47 7.75 2.14
CA GLN A 62 6.87 8.54 1.07
C GLN A 62 6.42 7.66 -0.10
N GLY A 63 7.16 6.58 -0.39
CA GLY A 63 6.77 5.60 -1.42
C GLY A 63 5.52 4.81 -1.05
N CYS A 64 5.22 4.68 0.24
CA CYS A 64 4.10 3.89 0.77
C CYS A 64 2.77 4.65 0.86
N ARG A 65 2.75 5.95 0.55
CA ARG A 65 1.49 6.69 0.40
C ARG A 65 0.77 6.27 -0.88
N LYS A 66 -0.56 6.43 -0.89
CA LYS A 66 -1.41 6.03 -2.02
C LYS A 66 -0.95 6.71 -3.33
N GLY A 67 -0.86 5.93 -4.40
CA GLY A 67 -0.43 6.43 -5.72
C GLY A 67 1.06 6.73 -5.84
N LYS A 68 1.88 6.40 -4.83
CA LYS A 68 3.35 6.51 -4.90
C LYS A 68 3.98 5.16 -5.25
N GLY A 69 5.30 5.14 -5.47
CA GLY A 69 6.00 4.03 -6.13
C GLY A 69 5.90 2.66 -5.45
N GLU A 70 5.80 2.62 -4.12
CA GLU A 70 5.76 1.37 -3.35
C GLU A 70 4.35 0.85 -3.11
N TRP A 71 3.35 1.72 -3.32
CA TRP A 71 1.95 1.43 -3.08
C TRP A 71 1.45 0.12 -3.70
N PRO A 72 1.77 -0.23 -4.97
CA PRO A 72 1.27 -1.47 -5.59
C PRO A 72 1.76 -2.75 -4.90
N LYS A 73 2.79 -2.67 -4.05
CA LYS A 73 3.32 -3.81 -3.29
C LYS A 73 2.57 -4.05 -1.99
N ILE A 74 1.81 -3.08 -1.50
CA ILE A 74 1.21 -3.09 -0.16
C ILE A 74 -0.27 -2.72 -0.13
N SER A 75 -0.85 -2.24 -1.23
CA SER A 75 -2.25 -1.77 -1.27
C SER A 75 -3.30 -2.83 -0.91
N HIS A 76 -2.94 -4.12 -0.94
CA HIS A 76 -3.80 -5.23 -0.51
C HIS A 76 -3.81 -5.44 1.01
N ILE A 77 -2.89 -4.83 1.74
CA ILE A 77 -2.78 -4.96 3.20
C ILE A 77 -3.86 -4.09 3.87
N PRO A 78 -4.69 -4.63 4.77
CA PRO A 78 -5.83 -3.89 5.30
C PRO A 78 -5.45 -2.81 6.31
N ASN A 79 -4.34 -2.96 7.03
CA ASN A 79 -3.87 -1.97 8.01
C ASN A 79 -2.45 -1.55 7.66
N ILE A 80 -2.28 -0.28 7.29
CA ILE A 80 -0.99 0.32 6.93
C ILE A 80 -0.83 1.60 7.74
N GLU A 81 0.20 1.62 8.58
CA GLU A 81 0.59 2.77 9.38
C GLU A 81 1.98 3.25 8.94
N VAL A 82 2.10 4.56 8.71
CA VAL A 82 3.36 5.20 8.30
C VAL A 82 3.58 6.41 9.20
N HIS A 83 4.66 6.43 9.97
CA HIS A 83 4.96 7.48 10.94
C HIS A 83 3.73 7.86 11.79
N LYS A 84 3.12 6.85 12.43
CA LYS A 84 1.96 7.02 13.33
C LYS A 84 0.69 7.56 12.67
N GLU A 85 0.67 7.66 11.34
CA GLU A 85 -0.49 8.02 10.54
C GLU A 85 -1.02 6.77 9.84
N PHE A 86 -2.33 6.51 9.95
CA PHE A 86 -2.96 5.44 9.20
C PHE A 86 -3.14 5.87 7.75
N VAL A 87 -2.47 5.19 6.82
CA VAL A 87 -2.74 5.33 5.37
C VAL A 87 -3.95 4.48 4.98
N GLN A 88 -4.09 3.32 5.62
CA GLN A 88 -5.21 2.40 5.41
C GLN A 88 -5.55 1.72 6.72
N LYS A 89 -6.83 1.64 7.07
CA LYS A 89 -7.32 0.99 8.29
C LYS A 89 -8.53 0.12 7.97
N ALA A 90 -8.47 -1.15 8.34
CA ALA A 90 -9.49 -2.15 8.00
C ALA A 90 -9.89 -2.15 6.51
N GLY A 91 -8.93 -1.93 5.61
CA GLY A 91 -9.15 -1.87 4.17
C GLY A 91 -9.62 -0.51 3.64
N VAL A 92 -9.94 0.45 4.51
CA VAL A 92 -10.42 1.78 4.14
C VAL A 92 -9.26 2.76 4.13
N TYR A 93 -9.08 3.48 3.02
CA TYR A 93 -8.08 4.53 2.89
C TYR A 93 -8.44 5.75 3.73
N GLN A 94 -7.44 6.31 4.41
CA GLN A 94 -7.57 7.62 5.03
C GLN A 94 -7.06 8.66 4.01
N ILE A 95 -7.87 9.69 3.76
CA ILE A 95 -7.51 10.78 2.87
C ILE A 95 -6.58 11.70 3.66
N ASP A 96 -5.43 12.06 3.08
CA ASP A 96 -4.61 13.14 3.64
C ASP A 96 -5.42 14.44 3.54
N ASP A 97 -5.56 15.20 4.63
CA ASP A 97 -6.32 16.47 4.70
C ASP A 97 -5.88 17.56 3.68
N ASP A 98 -4.85 17.28 2.86
CA ASP A 98 -4.36 18.14 1.78
C ASP A 98 -5.16 17.99 0.48
N GLU A 99 -6.00 16.96 0.33
CA GLU A 99 -6.98 16.89 -0.76
C GLU A 99 -8.28 17.53 -0.30
N THR A 100 -8.31 18.86 -0.20
CA THR A 100 -9.58 19.60 -0.21
C THR A 100 -10.22 19.33 -1.58
N PRO A 101 -11.32 18.56 -1.69
CA PRO A 101 -12.03 18.50 -2.95
C PRO A 101 -12.70 19.87 -3.05
N SER A 102 -12.24 20.72 -3.97
CA SER A 102 -12.98 21.89 -4.40
C SER A 102 -14.33 21.38 -4.88
N ALA A 103 -15.33 21.45 -4.01
CA ALA A 103 -16.68 21.03 -4.28
C ALA A 103 -17.25 21.98 -5.31
N ALA A 104 -17.06 21.66 -6.59
CA ALA A 104 -17.99 22.08 -7.61
C ALA A 104 -19.30 21.32 -7.37
N PHE A 105 -20.10 21.82 -6.43
CA PHE A 105 -21.53 21.55 -6.43
C PHE A 105 -22.05 22.15 -7.75
N THR A 106 -22.07 21.35 -8.80
CA THR A 106 -22.91 21.63 -9.96
C THR A 106 -24.35 21.54 -9.46
N SER A 107 -24.88 22.69 -9.03
CA SER A 107 -26.31 22.88 -8.83
C SER A 107 -26.98 22.66 -10.18
N CYS A 108 -27.37 21.42 -10.47
CA CYS A 108 -28.40 21.17 -11.46
C CYS A 108 -29.71 21.68 -10.85
N SER A 109 -29.98 22.97 -11.04
CA SER A 109 -31.30 23.56 -10.83
C SER A 109 -32.23 22.93 -11.88
N GLY A 110 -32.84 21.81 -11.52
CA GLY A 110 -33.94 21.21 -12.26
C GLY A 110 -35.18 22.07 -12.06
N ASN A 111 -35.61 22.74 -13.12
CA ASN A 111 -36.94 23.34 -13.21
C ASN A 111 -37.98 22.24 -13.01
N VAL A 112 -38.93 22.45 -12.09
CA VAL A 112 -40.21 21.76 -12.11
C VAL A 112 -41.33 22.75 -11.81
N TYR A 113 -42.27 22.78 -12.76
CA TYR A 113 -43.56 23.50 -12.86
C TYR A 113 -43.54 24.94 -13.37
#